data_AF-A0A965ENE5-F1
#
_entry.id   AF-A0A965ENE5-F1
#
_cell.length_a   1.000
_cell.length_b   1.000
_cell.length_c   1.000
_cell.angle_alpha   90.00
_cell.angle_beta   90.00
_cell.angle_gamma   90.00
#
_symmetry.space_group_name_H-M   'P 1'
#
loop_
_entity.id
_entity.type
_entity.pdbx_description
1 polymer ?
#
loop_
_entity_poly.entity_id
_entity_poly.type
_entity_poly.pdbx_seq_one_letter_code
_entity_poly.pdbx_strand_id
1 'polypeptide(L)'
;MRTLAALGAFVTTGGNGPPINNLGTLAGTYKTPAIHVEVSGVFTNTTPTCPYRGAGRPEAAYIIETLVEAAAQKLSRDPADLRRQNTIPPDAMPFKTGLVFTYDCGEFEKNLTDALDMIDYGGFEGRRRDSEARGRLRGIGISNTIERAGAPSMEEATVRIDKTGNVMVMVGTINQGQGHDTVYKQIVSEALDIPVSRIRVREGDTDMQGIGGGTGGSRSATCG
;
A
#
# COMPACT_ATOMS: atom_id res chain seq x y z
N MET A 1 18.41 -3.86 -10.71
CA MET A 1 18.50 -2.69 -9.81
C MET A 1 19.46 -3.02 -8.68
N ARG A 2 20.31 -2.08 -8.27
CA ARG A 2 21.21 -2.22 -7.11
C ARG A 2 20.94 -1.07 -6.13
N THR A 3 20.77 -1.38 -4.85
CA THR A 3 20.50 -0.41 -3.78
C THR A 3 21.49 -0.56 -2.65
N LEU A 4 22.05 0.55 -2.18
CA LEU A 4 22.75 0.63 -0.89
C LEU A 4 21.79 1.19 0.15
N ALA A 5 21.46 0.40 1.17
CA ALA A 5 20.52 0.78 2.21
C ALA A 5 21.26 1.14 3.50
N ALA A 6 21.17 2.40 3.94
CA ALA A 6 21.70 2.81 5.23
C ALA A 6 20.83 2.23 6.36
N LEU A 7 21.41 1.36 7.18
CA LEU A 7 20.71 0.70 8.29
C LEU A 7 20.81 1.47 9.62
N GLY A 8 21.68 2.48 9.68
CA GLY A 8 22.06 3.17 10.91
C GLY A 8 23.19 2.46 11.66
N ALA A 9 23.38 2.80 12.93
CA ALA A 9 24.51 2.28 13.72
C ALA A 9 24.35 0.80 14.12
N PHE A 10 23.11 0.31 14.16
CA PHE A 10 22.72 -1.06 14.49
C PHE A 10 21.34 -1.33 13.89
N VAL A 11 20.93 -2.60 13.81
CA VAL A 11 19.60 -3.00 13.31
C VAL A 11 18.62 -3.12 14.48
N THR A 12 17.50 -2.39 14.42
CA THR A 12 16.38 -2.49 15.37
C THR A 12 15.38 -3.57 14.94
N THR A 13 14.45 -3.92 15.82
CA THR A 13 13.30 -4.79 15.49
C THR A 13 12.53 -4.19 14.30
N GLY A 14 12.53 -4.91 13.17
CA GLY A 14 11.90 -4.47 11.92
C GLY A 14 12.72 -3.46 11.09
N GLY A 15 13.88 -3.01 11.57
CA GLY A 15 14.72 -2.01 10.89
C GLY A 15 15.38 -2.51 9.61
N ASN A 16 15.56 -3.82 9.48
CA ASN A 16 15.96 -4.48 8.22
C ASN A 16 14.80 -4.63 7.23
N GLY A 17 13.56 -4.36 7.64
CA GLY A 17 12.36 -4.57 6.83
C GLY A 17 12.24 -3.64 5.62
N PRO A 18 12.32 -2.30 5.78
CA PRO A 18 12.18 -1.37 4.67
C PRO A 18 12.97 -1.71 3.40
N PRO A 19 14.27 -2.08 3.47
CA PRO A 19 15.01 -2.40 2.25
C PRO A 19 14.58 -3.69 1.52
N ILE A 20 13.85 -4.61 2.15
CA ILE A 20 13.61 -5.96 1.60
C ILE A 20 12.14 -6.41 1.55
N ASN A 21 11.27 -5.93 2.45
CA ASN A 21 9.94 -6.50 2.66
C ASN A 21 9.00 -6.36 1.45
N ASN A 22 9.19 -5.30 0.67
CA ASN A 22 8.33 -4.96 -0.47
C ASN A 22 9.07 -5.02 -1.81
N LEU A 23 10.18 -5.77 -1.90
CA LEU A 23 10.87 -5.93 -3.18
C LEU A 23 9.93 -6.43 -4.29
N GLY A 24 9.01 -7.34 -3.97
CA GLY A 24 8.03 -7.84 -4.94
C GLY A 24 7.10 -6.78 -5.55
N THR A 25 6.84 -5.65 -4.90
CA THR A 25 6.04 -4.56 -5.50
C THR A 25 6.82 -3.75 -6.52
N LEU A 26 8.14 -3.94 -6.63
CA LEU A 26 8.96 -3.31 -7.68
C LEU A 26 8.56 -3.76 -9.08
N ALA A 27 7.89 -4.90 -9.21
CA ALA A 27 7.28 -5.31 -10.47
C ALA A 27 6.21 -4.32 -10.98
N GLY A 28 5.66 -3.48 -10.09
CA GLY A 28 4.60 -2.54 -10.40
C GLY A 28 3.35 -3.25 -10.91
N THR A 29 2.50 -2.53 -11.62
CA THR A 29 1.30 -3.10 -12.27
C THR A 29 1.60 -3.62 -13.69
N TYR A 30 2.87 -3.92 -14.00
CA TYR A 30 3.35 -4.13 -15.36
C TYR A 30 3.76 -5.58 -15.64
N LYS A 31 3.68 -5.97 -16.92
CA LYS A 31 4.02 -7.32 -17.41
C LYS A 31 5.51 -7.55 -17.61
N THR A 32 6.38 -6.88 -16.85
CA THR A 32 7.84 -6.98 -17.01
C THR A 32 8.31 -8.41 -16.68
N PRO A 33 8.86 -9.17 -17.65
CA PRO A 33 9.04 -10.61 -17.51
C PRO A 33 10.24 -11.00 -16.64
N ALA A 34 11.28 -10.16 -16.60
CA ALA A 34 12.51 -10.45 -15.87
C ALA A 34 12.94 -9.23 -15.07
N ILE A 35 13.06 -9.40 -13.76
CA ILE A 35 13.47 -8.35 -12.83
C ILE A 35 14.58 -8.90 -11.93
N HIS A 36 15.67 -8.14 -11.82
CA HIS A 36 16.76 -8.45 -10.89
C HIS A 36 16.94 -7.31 -9.91
N VAL A 37 17.05 -7.64 -8.62
CA VAL A 37 17.29 -6.68 -7.55
C VAL A 37 18.37 -7.20 -6.62
N GLU A 38 19.30 -6.32 -6.26
CA GLU A 38 20.34 -6.54 -5.27
C GLU A 38 20.27 -5.41 -4.25
N VAL A 39 20.23 -5.74 -2.96
CA VAL A 39 20.20 -4.77 -1.87
C VAL A 39 21.34 -5.06 -0.91
N SER A 40 22.18 -4.07 -0.68
CA SER A 40 23.32 -4.14 0.23
C SER A 40 23.09 -3.19 1.40
N GLY A 41 22.90 -3.74 2.59
CA GLY A 41 22.78 -2.98 3.83
C GLY A 41 24.15 -2.50 4.31
N VAL A 42 24.26 -1.22 4.67
CA VAL A 42 25.49 -0.64 5.22
C VAL A 42 25.21 0.03 6.57
N PHE A 43 26.11 -0.20 7.52
CA PHE A 43 26.08 0.49 8.81
C PHE A 43 26.64 1.91 8.67
N THR A 44 26.02 2.85 9.37
CA THR A 44 26.40 4.27 9.35
C THR A 44 26.29 4.86 10.75
N ASN A 45 26.96 5.98 11.03
CA ASN A 45 26.83 6.70 12.31
C ASN A 45 25.52 7.53 12.36
N THR A 46 24.38 6.90 12.10
CA THR A 46 23.05 7.53 12.12
C THR A 46 22.06 6.67 12.91
N THR A 47 20.91 7.26 13.25
CA THR A 47 19.80 6.53 13.89
C THR A 47 19.37 5.35 13.01
N PRO A 48 19.09 4.17 13.61
CA PRO A 48 18.59 3.01 12.87
C PRO A 48 17.39 3.31 11.99
N THR A 49 17.39 2.74 10.78
CA THR A 49 16.21 2.72 9.91
C THR A 49 15.09 1.92 10.57
N CYS A 50 13.84 2.35 10.38
CA CYS A 50 12.65 1.70 10.93
C CYS A 50 11.47 1.86 9.93
N PRO A 51 10.47 0.96 9.96
CA PRO A 51 9.28 1.11 9.14
C PRO A 51 8.57 2.46 9.34
N TYR A 52 8.37 3.16 8.23
CA TYR A 52 7.37 4.22 8.09
C TYR A 52 6.50 3.86 6.88
N ARG A 53 5.19 4.16 6.97
CA ARG A 53 4.10 3.68 6.10
C ARG A 53 4.57 3.07 4.76
N GLY A 54 4.37 1.76 4.62
CA GLY A 54 4.70 1.00 3.42
C GLY A 54 6.03 0.25 3.47
N ALA A 55 7.02 0.71 4.25
CA ALA A 55 8.26 -0.01 4.57
C ALA A 55 8.89 -0.76 3.37
N GLY A 56 9.47 -0.01 2.42
CA GLY A 56 10.03 -0.53 1.17
C GLY A 56 9.12 -0.32 -0.04
N ARG A 57 7.82 -0.16 0.20
CA ARG A 57 6.85 0.09 -0.87
C ARG A 57 7.00 1.50 -1.47
N PRO A 58 7.17 2.58 -0.70
CA PRO A 58 7.43 3.90 -1.27
C PRO A 58 8.67 3.91 -2.17
N GLU A 59 9.73 3.20 -1.77
CA GLU A 59 10.95 3.04 -2.54
C GLU A 59 10.66 2.30 -3.84
N ALA A 60 10.02 1.12 -3.77
CA ALA A 60 9.66 0.34 -4.95
C ALA A 60 8.77 1.12 -5.94
N ALA A 61 7.76 1.81 -5.43
CA ALA A 61 6.85 2.67 -6.20
C ALA A 61 7.61 3.82 -6.88
N TYR A 62 8.46 4.51 -6.13
CA TYR A 62 9.28 5.59 -6.66
C TYR A 62 10.17 5.09 -7.80
N ILE A 63 10.87 3.96 -7.60
CA ILE A 63 11.78 3.41 -8.60
C ILE A 63 11.03 3.04 -9.88
N ILE A 64 9.97 2.23 -9.78
CA ILE A 64 9.30 1.74 -10.98
C ILE A 64 8.58 2.87 -11.73
N GLU A 65 7.88 3.77 -11.03
CA GLU A 65 7.12 4.84 -11.69
C GLU A 65 8.03 5.90 -12.30
N THR A 66 9.16 6.26 -11.66
CA THR A 66 10.13 7.18 -12.26
C THR A 66 10.88 6.54 -13.43
N LEU A 67 11.13 5.22 -13.39
CA LEU A 67 11.69 4.50 -14.53
C LEU A 67 10.73 4.50 -15.74
N VAL A 68 9.43 4.35 -15.50
CA VAL A 68 8.43 4.45 -16.56
C VAL A 68 8.39 5.86 -17.16
N GLU A 69 8.42 6.91 -16.34
CA GLU A 69 8.53 8.29 -16.82
C GLU A 69 9.80 8.52 -17.67
N ALA A 70 10.96 8.07 -17.18
CA ALA A 70 12.23 8.20 -17.91
C ALA A 70 12.21 7.41 -19.23
N ALA A 71 11.59 6.22 -19.24
CA ALA A 71 11.41 5.43 -20.46
C ALA A 71 10.48 6.12 -21.46
N ALA A 72 9.37 6.70 -21.00
CA ALA A 72 8.44 7.45 -21.84
C ALA A 72 9.12 8.65 -22.52
N GLN A 73 9.89 9.42 -21.75
CA GLN A 73 10.69 10.54 -22.28
C GLN A 73 11.70 10.07 -23.33
N LYS A 74 12.47 9.01 -23.03
CA LYS A 74 13.48 8.48 -23.96
C LYS A 74 12.87 7.92 -25.25
N LEU A 75 11.67 7.36 -25.16
CA LEU A 75 10.94 6.80 -26.29
C LEU A 75 10.07 7.84 -27.01
N SER A 76 10.01 9.09 -26.53
CA SER A 76 9.10 10.13 -27.02
C SER A 76 7.64 9.66 -27.08
N ARG A 77 7.19 8.96 -26.02
CA ARG A 77 5.81 8.49 -25.87
C ARG A 77 5.15 9.15 -24.68
N ASP A 78 3.82 9.24 -24.75
CA ASP A 78 3.04 9.66 -23.60
C ASP A 78 3.22 8.67 -22.43
N PRO A 79 3.50 9.14 -21.21
CA PRO A 79 3.75 8.28 -20.06
C PRO A 79 2.52 7.51 -19.58
N ALA A 80 1.29 8.01 -19.80
CA ALA A 80 0.08 7.24 -19.52
C ALA A 80 -0.10 6.10 -20.53
N ASP A 81 0.14 6.37 -21.82
CA ASP A 81 0.02 5.35 -22.86
C ASP A 81 1.07 4.24 -22.70
N LEU A 82 2.29 4.60 -22.29
CA LEU A 82 3.33 3.60 -21.98
C LEU A 82 2.91 2.69 -20.82
N ARG A 83 2.26 3.24 -19.79
CA ARG A 83 1.69 2.44 -18.69
C ARG A 83 0.60 1.51 -19.19
N ARG A 84 -0.38 2.02 -19.93
CA ARG A 84 -1.50 1.22 -20.48
C ARG A 84 -1.00 0.01 -21.27
N GLN A 85 -0.09 0.23 -22.21
CA GLN A 85 0.45 -0.85 -23.05
C GLN A 85 1.06 -2.01 -22.23
N ASN A 86 1.73 -1.68 -21.12
CA ASN A 86 2.49 -2.63 -20.33
C ASN A 86 1.73 -3.16 -19.12
N THR A 87 0.53 -2.65 -18.83
CA THR A 87 -0.24 -3.04 -17.66
C THR A 87 -0.71 -4.49 -17.73
N ILE A 88 -0.75 -5.16 -16.56
CA ILE A 88 -1.31 -6.50 -16.39
C ILE A 88 -2.83 -6.40 -16.55
N PRO A 89 -3.45 -7.14 -17.48
CA PRO A 89 -4.89 -7.10 -17.67
C PRO A 89 -5.62 -7.90 -16.57
N PRO A 90 -6.88 -7.55 -16.23
CA PRO A 90 -7.61 -8.17 -15.13
C PRO A 90 -7.87 -9.68 -15.35
N ASP A 91 -8.01 -10.12 -16.60
CA ASP A 91 -8.21 -11.53 -16.98
C ASP A 91 -6.95 -12.40 -16.85
N ALA A 92 -5.78 -11.81 -16.58
CA ALA A 92 -4.55 -12.54 -16.30
C ALA A 92 -4.38 -12.91 -14.81
N MET A 93 -5.32 -12.53 -13.94
CA MET A 93 -5.24 -12.82 -12.52
C MET A 93 -5.67 -14.27 -12.20
N PRO A 94 -4.98 -14.99 -11.30
CA PRO A 94 -3.81 -14.53 -10.53
C PRO A 94 -2.53 -14.47 -11.38
N PHE A 95 -1.78 -13.37 -11.27
CA PHE A 95 -0.62 -13.11 -12.11
C PHE A 95 0.70 -13.24 -11.33
N LYS A 96 1.56 -14.20 -11.71
CA LYS A 96 2.92 -14.30 -11.17
C LYS A 96 3.81 -13.24 -11.81
N THR A 97 4.21 -12.25 -11.01
CA THR A 97 5.14 -11.21 -11.48
C THR A 97 6.53 -11.77 -11.77
N GLY A 98 7.34 -11.04 -12.54
CA GLY A 98 8.75 -11.34 -12.78
C GLY A 98 9.67 -11.25 -11.54
N LEU A 99 9.09 -11.15 -10.33
CA LEU A 99 9.81 -11.08 -9.07
C LEU A 99 9.12 -11.93 -7.97
N VAL A 100 8.87 -11.37 -6.77
CA VAL A 100 8.46 -12.15 -5.59
C VAL A 100 6.97 -12.52 -5.63
N PHE A 101 6.08 -11.57 -5.90
CA PHE A 101 4.65 -11.73 -5.60
C PHE A 101 3.84 -12.29 -6.76
N THR A 102 2.76 -12.98 -6.39
CA THR A 102 1.63 -13.31 -7.27
C THR A 102 0.50 -12.37 -6.89
N TYR A 103 -0.05 -11.63 -7.86
CA TYR A 103 -1.19 -10.76 -7.63
C TYR A 103 -2.48 -11.56 -7.75
N ASP A 104 -3.41 -11.28 -6.85
CA ASP A 104 -4.69 -11.97 -6.68
C ASP A 104 -5.80 -11.34 -7.53
N CYS A 105 -5.84 -10.02 -7.62
CA CYS A 105 -6.80 -9.27 -8.45
C CYS A 105 -6.23 -7.90 -8.89
N GLY A 106 -6.93 -7.22 -9.79
CA GLY A 106 -6.65 -5.83 -10.12
C GLY A 106 -7.18 -5.35 -11.47
N GLU A 107 -7.86 -4.20 -11.46
CA GLU A 107 -8.27 -3.46 -12.66
C GLU A 107 -7.37 -2.23 -12.88
N PHE A 108 -6.06 -2.46 -13.00
CA PHE A 108 -5.05 -1.38 -12.96
C PHE A 108 -5.17 -0.36 -14.10
N GLU A 109 -5.54 -0.81 -15.30
CA GLU A 109 -5.76 0.08 -16.46
C GLU A 109 -7.01 0.94 -16.28
N LYS A 110 -8.07 0.37 -15.68
CA LYS A 110 -9.29 1.10 -15.36
C LYS A 110 -9.00 2.19 -14.34
N ASN A 111 -8.29 1.87 -13.25
CA ASN A 111 -7.90 2.85 -12.23
C ASN A 111 -7.09 4.00 -12.84
N LEU A 112 -6.15 3.71 -13.74
CA LEU A 112 -5.39 4.73 -14.45
C LEU A 112 -6.29 5.59 -15.34
N THR A 113 -7.21 4.98 -16.08
CA THR A 113 -8.13 5.70 -16.98
C THR A 113 -9.06 6.63 -16.21
N ASP A 114 -9.72 6.12 -15.16
CA ASP A 114 -10.60 6.91 -14.30
C ASP A 114 -9.85 8.12 -13.70
N ALA A 115 -8.61 7.92 -13.24
CA ALA A 115 -7.79 8.99 -12.67
C ALA A 115 -7.41 10.05 -13.71
N LEU A 116 -7.07 9.65 -14.93
CA LEU A 116 -6.71 10.58 -16.02
C LEU A 116 -7.90 11.41 -16.48
N ASP A 117 -9.10 10.81 -16.49
CA ASP A 117 -10.34 11.51 -16.81
C ASP A 117 -10.69 12.53 -15.72
N MET A 118 -10.60 12.14 -14.44
CA MET A 118 -10.88 13.02 -13.30
C MET A 118 -10.02 14.29 -13.27
N ILE A 119 -8.78 14.22 -13.75
CA ILE A 119 -7.84 15.36 -13.76
C ILE A 119 -7.83 16.11 -15.09
N ASP A 120 -8.68 15.74 -16.05
CA ASP A 120 -8.66 16.24 -17.43
C ASP A 120 -7.23 16.19 -18.00
N TYR A 121 -6.68 14.97 -18.12
CA TYR A 121 -5.30 14.77 -18.58
C TYR A 121 -5.06 15.39 -19.97
N GLY A 122 -6.03 15.26 -20.90
CA GLY A 122 -5.93 15.85 -22.24
C GLY A 122 -5.82 17.38 -22.25
N GLY A 123 -6.44 18.08 -21.29
CA GLY A 123 -6.34 19.53 -21.14
C GLY A 123 -5.03 20.02 -20.49
N PHE A 124 -4.14 19.13 -20.04
CA PHE A 124 -2.94 19.50 -19.27
C PHE A 124 -2.03 20.50 -20.01
N GLU A 125 -1.85 20.32 -21.32
CA GLU A 125 -0.99 21.20 -22.13
C GLU A 125 -1.49 22.64 -22.19
N GLY A 126 -2.82 22.84 -22.23
CA GLY A 126 -3.40 24.17 -22.11
C GLY A 126 -3.13 24.78 -20.75
N ARG A 127 -3.31 23.99 -19.68
CA ARG A 127 -3.01 24.40 -18.29
C ARG A 127 -1.53 24.72 -18.08
N ARG A 128 -0.62 24.04 -18.77
CA ARG A 128 0.83 24.30 -18.73
C ARG A 128 1.15 25.66 -19.35
N ARG A 129 0.69 25.92 -20.58
CA ARG A 129 0.89 27.21 -21.27
C ARG A 129 0.37 28.41 -20.48
N ASP A 130 -0.81 28.28 -19.86
CA ASP A 130 -1.36 29.32 -18.98
C ASP A 130 -0.49 29.59 -17.74
N SER A 131 0.23 28.59 -17.24
CA SER A 131 1.17 28.76 -16.12
C SER A 131 2.45 29.45 -16.57
N GLU A 132 2.98 29.05 -17.72
CA GLU A 132 4.16 29.65 -18.36
C GLU A 132 3.94 31.13 -18.67
N ALA A 133 2.77 31.50 -19.19
CA ALA A 133 2.38 32.89 -19.44
C ALA A 133 2.38 33.76 -18.17
N ARG A 134 2.28 33.15 -16.99
CA ARG A 134 2.36 33.80 -15.67
C ARG A 134 3.72 33.62 -14.99
N GLY A 135 4.74 33.16 -15.72
CA GLY A 135 6.09 32.93 -15.19
C GLY A 135 6.19 31.77 -14.20
N ARG A 136 5.29 30.77 -14.28
CA ARG A 136 5.27 29.59 -13.39
C ARG A 136 5.48 28.31 -14.18
N LEU A 137 6.15 27.34 -13.55
CA LEU A 137 6.28 25.99 -14.07
C LEU A 137 5.13 25.12 -13.58
N ARG A 138 4.65 24.22 -14.44
CA ARG A 138 3.62 23.22 -14.10
C ARG A 138 4.05 21.86 -14.63
N GLY A 139 4.05 20.88 -13.75
CA GLY A 139 4.28 19.47 -14.07
C GLY A 139 3.04 18.63 -13.75
N ILE A 140 3.00 17.43 -14.33
CA ILE A 140 2.04 16.38 -13.98
C ILE A 140 2.83 15.13 -13.62
N GLY A 141 2.47 14.51 -12.50
CA GLY A 141 3.08 13.26 -12.04
C GLY A 141 2.02 12.17 -12.03
N ILE A 142 2.37 11.00 -12.58
CA ILE A 142 1.51 9.82 -12.60
C ILE A 142 2.18 8.73 -11.76
N SER A 143 1.40 8.05 -10.94
CA SER A 143 1.84 6.88 -10.18
C SER A 143 0.73 5.83 -10.17
N ASN A 144 0.93 4.71 -10.87
CA ASN A 144 0.02 3.56 -10.85
C ASN A 144 0.61 2.45 -9.98
N THR A 145 0.60 2.68 -8.66
CA THR A 145 1.31 1.83 -7.69
C THR A 145 0.44 0.70 -7.17
N ILE A 146 1.03 -0.51 -7.09
CA ILE A 146 0.43 -1.67 -6.42
C ILE A 146 0.78 -1.71 -4.93
N GLU A 147 -0.21 -2.04 -4.10
CA GLU A 147 -0.02 -2.27 -2.67
C GLU A 147 -0.25 -3.74 -2.31
N ARG A 148 0.75 -4.36 -1.69
CA ARG A 148 0.55 -5.58 -0.89
C ARG A 148 0.16 -5.18 0.54
N ALA A 149 -1.12 -5.24 0.86
CA ALA A 149 -1.67 -5.04 2.21
C ALA A 149 -1.99 -6.40 2.88
N GLY A 150 -2.27 -6.39 4.18
CA GLY A 150 -2.89 -7.55 4.83
C GLY A 150 -2.02 -8.81 4.91
N ALA A 151 -0.71 -8.67 5.07
CA ALA A 151 0.18 -9.82 5.18
C ALA A 151 -0.29 -10.80 6.28
N PRO A 152 -0.46 -12.10 5.97
CA PRO A 152 -0.95 -13.08 6.94
C PRO A 152 -0.11 -13.09 8.20
N SER A 153 -0.79 -13.01 9.34
CA SER A 153 -0.18 -13.00 10.67
C SER A 153 -1.27 -13.36 11.66
N MET A 154 -0.88 -13.96 12.79
CA MET A 154 -1.81 -14.34 13.83
C MET A 154 -2.58 -13.11 14.31
N GLU A 155 -3.90 -13.19 14.27
CA GLU A 155 -4.82 -12.18 14.78
C GLU A 155 -6.03 -12.90 15.35
N GLU A 156 -6.61 -12.33 16.41
CA GLU A 156 -7.77 -12.91 17.06
C GLU A 156 -8.79 -11.83 17.41
N ALA A 157 -10.06 -12.17 17.17
CA ALA A 157 -11.21 -11.38 17.57
C ALA A 157 -12.13 -12.23 18.44
N THR A 158 -12.49 -11.71 19.61
CA THR A 158 -13.47 -12.31 20.51
C THR A 158 -14.73 -11.46 20.54
N VAL A 159 -15.87 -12.04 20.15
CA VAL A 159 -17.18 -11.40 20.22
C VAL A 159 -17.99 -12.02 21.36
N ARG A 160 -18.42 -11.20 22.32
CA ARG A 160 -19.28 -11.60 23.45
C ARG A 160 -20.60 -10.88 23.39
N ILE A 161 -21.70 -11.62 23.53
CA ILE A 161 -23.06 -11.08 23.59
C ILE A 161 -23.60 -11.30 24.99
N ASP A 162 -24.08 -10.23 25.64
CA ASP A 162 -24.67 -10.33 26.97
C ASP A 162 -26.17 -10.69 26.91
N LYS A 163 -26.77 -10.94 28.08
CA LYS A 163 -28.19 -11.33 28.19
C LYS A 163 -29.18 -10.24 27.74
N THR A 164 -28.72 -8.99 27.58
CA THR A 164 -29.53 -7.85 27.12
C THR A 164 -29.34 -7.59 25.61
N GLY A 165 -28.47 -8.36 24.96
CA GLY A 165 -28.17 -8.24 23.54
C GLY A 165 -27.19 -7.11 23.20
N ASN A 166 -26.39 -6.63 24.17
CA ASN A 166 -25.23 -5.79 23.85
C ASN A 166 -24.04 -6.68 23.47
N VAL A 167 -23.18 -6.14 22.60
CA VAL A 167 -22.04 -6.85 22.04
C VAL A 167 -20.74 -6.17 22.46
N MET A 168 -19.81 -6.97 22.97
CA MET A 168 -18.42 -6.58 23.20
C MET A 168 -17.52 -7.29 22.19
N VAL A 169 -16.76 -6.52 21.43
CA VAL A 169 -15.77 -6.99 20.47
C VAL A 169 -14.39 -6.67 21.04
N MET A 170 -13.56 -7.68 21.23
CA MET A 170 -12.16 -7.53 21.64
C MET A 170 -11.28 -8.03 20.49
N VAL A 171 -10.33 -7.22 20.05
CA VAL A 171 -9.45 -7.54 18.91
C VAL A 171 -8.00 -7.29 19.29
N GLY A 172 -7.08 -8.09 18.74
CA GLY A 172 -5.65 -7.97 18.98
C GLY A 172 -4.96 -6.89 18.14
N THR A 173 -5.71 -6.19 17.29
CA THR A 173 -5.26 -4.95 16.65
C THR A 173 -5.33 -3.77 17.62
N ILE A 174 -4.76 -2.63 17.24
CA ILE A 174 -4.80 -1.44 18.08
C ILE A 174 -4.98 -0.18 17.24
N ASN A 175 -5.93 0.67 17.62
CA ASN A 175 -6.20 1.92 16.93
C ASN A 175 -5.13 2.99 17.22
N GLN A 176 -4.60 3.64 16.18
CA GLN A 176 -3.78 4.86 16.25
C GLN A 176 -4.40 6.02 15.44
N GLY A 177 -5.69 5.94 15.10
CA GLY A 177 -6.42 7.00 14.38
C GLY A 177 -7.11 6.55 13.09
N GLN A 178 -6.98 5.28 12.70
CA GLN A 178 -7.60 4.71 11.49
C GLN A 178 -9.11 4.42 11.64
N GLY A 179 -9.68 4.57 12.83
CA GLY A 179 -11.13 4.47 13.05
C GLY A 179 -11.64 3.04 13.28
N HIS A 180 -10.82 2.16 13.86
CA HIS A 180 -11.18 0.78 14.19
C HIS A 180 -12.50 0.63 14.94
N ASP A 181 -12.72 1.42 16.00
CA ASP A 181 -13.96 1.38 16.78
C ASP A 181 -15.22 1.54 15.90
N THR A 182 -15.17 2.39 14.88
CA THR A 182 -16.28 2.56 13.93
C THR A 182 -16.39 1.36 12.99
N VAL A 183 -15.28 1.00 12.33
CA VAL A 183 -15.26 -0.02 11.28
C VAL A 183 -15.64 -1.40 11.83
N TYR A 184 -15.08 -1.80 12.98
CA TYR A 184 -15.40 -3.09 13.59
C TYR A 184 -16.86 -3.17 14.04
N LYS A 185 -17.44 -2.06 14.54
CA LYS A 185 -18.88 -2.05 14.84
C LYS A 185 -19.72 -2.21 13.59
N GLN A 186 -19.35 -1.59 12.47
CA GLN A 186 -20.07 -1.75 11.21
C GLN A 186 -20.03 -3.20 10.73
N ILE A 187 -18.85 -3.82 10.74
CA ILE A 187 -18.67 -5.24 10.35
C ILE A 187 -19.54 -6.15 11.22
N VAL A 188 -19.48 -6.00 12.56
CA VAL A 188 -20.24 -6.84 13.48
C VAL A 188 -21.74 -6.54 13.41
N SER A 189 -22.12 -5.29 13.18
CA SER A 189 -23.53 -4.89 12.99
C SER A 189 -24.12 -5.57 11.77
N GLU A 190 -23.41 -5.57 10.64
CA GLU A 190 -23.83 -6.23 9.41
C GLU A 190 -23.87 -7.76 9.57
N ALA A 191 -22.86 -8.34 10.23
CA ALA A 191 -22.77 -9.79 10.40
C ALA A 191 -23.85 -10.37 11.35
N LEU A 192 -24.25 -9.61 12.37
CA LEU A 192 -25.16 -10.09 13.42
C LEU A 192 -26.55 -9.46 13.39
N ASP A 193 -26.80 -8.49 12.50
CA ASP A 193 -28.03 -7.69 12.44
C ASP A 193 -28.36 -7.00 13.79
N ILE A 194 -27.33 -6.44 14.44
CA ILE A 194 -27.44 -5.73 15.72
C ILE A 194 -27.14 -4.24 15.49
N PRO A 195 -27.92 -3.30 16.06
CA PRO A 195 -27.63 -1.87 15.93
C PRO A 195 -26.23 -1.51 16.45
N VAL A 196 -25.45 -0.75 15.66
CA VAL A 196 -24.11 -0.25 16.01
C VAL A 196 -24.06 0.37 17.42
N SER A 197 -25.13 1.04 17.86
CA SER A 197 -25.24 1.64 19.19
C SER A 197 -25.13 0.65 20.36
N ARG A 198 -25.38 -0.64 20.12
CA ARG A 198 -25.26 -1.75 21.09
C ARG A 198 -23.92 -2.47 21.05
N ILE A 199 -23.03 -2.08 20.15
CA ILE A 199 -21.72 -2.71 19.96
C ILE A 199 -20.65 -1.82 20.61
N ARG A 200 -19.70 -2.44 21.32
CA ARG A 200 -18.52 -1.80 21.89
C ARG A 200 -17.28 -2.55 21.45
N VAL A 201 -16.23 -1.81 21.10
CA VAL A 201 -14.95 -2.36 20.68
C VAL A 201 -13.92 -2.07 21.77
N ARG A 202 -13.04 -3.03 22.05
CA ARG A 202 -11.93 -2.92 22.99
C ARG A 202 -10.65 -3.42 22.31
N GLU A 203 -9.60 -2.63 22.48
CA GLU A 203 -8.29 -2.83 21.87
C GLU A 203 -7.21 -2.48 22.89
N GLY A 204 -6.05 -3.12 22.80
CA GLY A 204 -4.84 -2.72 23.54
C GLY A 204 -4.72 -3.19 24.99
N ASP A 205 -5.71 -3.92 25.52
CA ASP A 205 -5.62 -4.56 26.82
C ASP A 205 -5.34 -6.06 26.66
N THR A 206 -4.10 -6.46 26.93
CA THR A 206 -3.62 -7.84 26.76
C THR A 206 -4.18 -8.82 27.77
N ASP A 207 -4.73 -8.35 28.90
CA ASP A 207 -5.42 -9.21 29.87
C ASP A 207 -6.80 -9.64 29.33
N MET A 208 -7.39 -8.83 28.44
CA MET A 208 -8.66 -9.13 27.76
C MET A 208 -8.49 -9.88 26.43
N GLN A 209 -7.47 -9.52 25.64
CA GLN A 209 -7.16 -10.15 24.36
C GLN A 209 -5.64 -10.37 24.25
N GLY A 210 -5.19 -11.57 24.61
CA GLY A 210 -3.75 -11.90 24.70
C GLY A 210 -3.10 -12.26 23.36
N ILE A 211 -3.89 -12.52 22.31
CA ILE A 211 -3.40 -12.91 20.98
C ILE A 211 -3.71 -11.78 19.99
N GLY A 212 -2.68 -11.29 19.32
CA GLY A 212 -2.78 -10.24 18.30
C GLY A 212 -1.44 -9.85 17.69
N GLY A 213 -1.47 -9.42 16.43
CA GLY A 213 -0.29 -8.90 15.72
C GLY A 213 -0.14 -7.39 15.84
N GLY A 214 -1.11 -6.71 16.46
CA GLY A 214 -1.21 -5.26 16.46
C GLY A 214 -1.54 -4.70 15.08
N THR A 215 -1.37 -3.38 14.94
CA THR A 215 -1.66 -2.66 13.70
C THR A 215 -0.38 -2.26 12.98
N GLY A 216 -0.28 -2.71 11.72
CA GLY A 216 0.79 -2.39 10.79
C GLY A 216 0.51 -3.05 9.43
N GLY A 217 1.24 -2.65 8.37
CA GLY A 217 1.13 -3.29 7.05
C GLY A 217 -0.27 -3.28 6.42
N SER A 218 -1.11 -2.29 6.78
CA SER A 218 -2.49 -2.15 6.31
C SER A 218 -3.35 -3.40 6.55
N ARG A 219 -3.13 -4.14 7.66
CA ARG A 219 -3.75 -5.45 7.89
C ARG A 219 -5.08 -5.46 8.64
N SER A 220 -5.34 -4.45 9.48
CA SER A 220 -6.34 -4.56 10.54
C SER A 220 -7.78 -4.78 10.06
N ALA A 221 -8.16 -4.26 8.89
CA ALA A 221 -9.48 -4.53 8.32
C ALA A 221 -9.60 -5.93 7.70
N THR A 222 -8.48 -6.54 7.29
CA THR A 222 -8.46 -7.86 6.65
C THR A 222 -8.34 -9.01 7.65
N CYS A 223 -7.69 -8.78 8.79
CA CYS A 223 -7.39 -9.84 9.76
C CYS A 223 -8.08 -9.67 11.12
N GLY A 224 -8.52 -8.45 11.46
CA GLY A 224 -9.15 -8.15 12.74
C GLY A 224 -10.66 -8.25 12.70
#